data_AF-A0A399FWC7-F1
#
_entry.id   AF-A0A399FWC7-F1
#
_cell.length_a   1.000
_cell.length_b   1.000
_cell.length_c   1.000
_cell.angle_alpha   90.00
_cell.angle_beta   90.00
_cell.angle_gamma   90.00
#
_symmetry.space_group_name_H-M   'P 1'
#
loop_
_entity.id
_entity.type
_entity.pdbx_description
1 polymer ?
#
loop_
_entity_poly.entity_id
_entity_poly.type
_entity_poly.pdbx_seq_one_letter_code
_entity_poly.pdbx_strand_id
1 'polypeptide(L)'
;MTDGPVGESAVPAAATWGLFVAWAIHDAEELATMAHWTRRARPRLEAALPWVPAAVWDRMDFSQEHVNLSVGLVGCVVAAAAADGARTNGRSPLYQTTLAALGLHAVSHVASAVVTRGYTPGVVTAPLVAAPFSLWARRELRRAGVPTTSVRPTTALLFVPLVAAVHGTAPALLAAGRRLRRGFRRR
;
A
#
# COMPACT_ATOMS: atom_id res chain seq x y z
N MET A 1 -26.00 8.59 -41.88
CA MET A 1 -25.62 9.03 -40.52
C MET A 1 -25.28 7.77 -39.74
N THR A 2 -24.01 7.37 -39.78
CA THR A 2 -23.54 6.13 -39.16
C THR A 2 -23.03 6.46 -37.77
N ASP A 3 -23.78 6.07 -36.74
CA ASP A 3 -23.26 5.97 -35.38
C ASP A 3 -22.16 4.90 -35.39
N GLY A 4 -20.91 5.36 -35.41
CA GLY A 4 -19.76 4.48 -35.14
C GLY A 4 -19.86 3.94 -33.72
N PRO A 5 -19.23 2.79 -33.41
CA PRO A 5 -19.16 2.30 -32.04
C PRO A 5 -18.54 3.41 -31.19
N VAL A 6 -19.18 3.74 -30.06
CA VAL A 6 -18.62 4.66 -29.06
C VAL A 6 -17.30 4.03 -28.59
N GLY A 7 -16.20 4.38 -29.24
CA GLY A 7 -14.88 3.87 -28.89
C GLY A 7 -14.53 4.37 -27.51
N GLU A 8 -14.16 3.45 -26.60
CA GLU A 8 -13.64 3.81 -25.29
C GLU A 8 -12.53 4.86 -25.44
N SER A 9 -12.67 5.99 -24.75
CA SER A 9 -11.67 7.05 -24.78
C SER A 9 -10.41 6.63 -24.02
N ALA A 10 -9.24 7.10 -24.44
CA ALA A 10 -7.99 6.83 -23.75
C ALA A 10 -8.04 7.34 -22.30
N VAL A 11 -7.61 6.48 -21.37
CA VAL A 11 -7.42 6.84 -19.95
C VAL A 11 -6.16 7.69 -19.84
N PRO A 12 -6.19 8.84 -19.13
CA PRO A 12 -5.00 9.66 -18.95
C PRO A 12 -3.86 8.86 -18.29
N ALA A 13 -2.63 9.02 -18.77
CA ALA A 13 -1.46 8.36 -18.18
C ALA A 13 -1.28 8.68 -16.68
N ALA A 14 -1.69 9.87 -16.26
CA ALA A 14 -1.70 10.27 -14.84
C ALA A 14 -2.65 9.41 -13.99
N ALA A 15 -3.75 8.88 -14.55
CA ALA A 15 -4.65 8.00 -13.82
C ALA A 15 -3.97 6.65 -13.50
N THR A 16 -3.07 6.16 -14.35
CA THR A 16 -2.37 4.89 -14.15
C THR A 16 -1.04 5.08 -13.41
N TRP A 17 -0.11 5.87 -13.95
CA TRP A 17 1.19 6.11 -13.31
C TRP A 17 1.10 6.91 -12.01
N GLY A 18 0.06 7.72 -11.84
CA GLY A 18 -0.21 8.40 -10.59
C GLY A 18 -0.44 7.43 -9.43
N LEU A 19 -0.78 6.15 -9.68
CA LEU A 19 -0.89 5.13 -8.63
C LEU A 19 0.44 4.95 -7.90
N PHE A 20 1.53 4.83 -8.66
CA PHE A 20 2.85 4.66 -8.09
C PHE A 20 3.30 5.94 -7.35
N VAL A 21 3.05 7.11 -7.94
CA VAL A 21 3.41 8.40 -7.32
C VAL A 21 2.63 8.65 -6.03
N ALA A 22 1.31 8.44 -6.05
CA ALA A 22 0.45 8.62 -4.89
C ALA A 22 0.81 7.62 -3.78
N TRP A 23 1.09 6.36 -4.12
CA TRP A 23 1.60 5.38 -3.18
C TRP A 23 2.95 5.82 -2.58
N ALA A 24 3.92 6.23 -3.41
CA ALA A 24 5.25 6.60 -2.92
C ALA A 24 5.22 7.81 -1.97
N ILE A 25 4.40 8.82 -2.27
CA ILE A 25 4.21 9.97 -1.37
C ILE A 25 3.60 9.54 -0.04
N HIS A 26 2.58 8.68 -0.09
CA HIS A 26 1.88 8.19 1.10
C HIS A 26 2.79 7.30 1.97
N ASP A 27 3.52 6.39 1.34
CA ASP A 27 4.45 5.47 2.01
C ASP A 27 5.67 6.20 2.58
N ALA A 28 6.09 7.32 1.97
CA ALA A 28 7.15 8.17 2.53
C ALA A 28 6.74 8.82 3.88
N GLU A 29 5.50 9.25 4.04
CA GLU A 29 5.00 9.71 5.35
C GLU A 29 5.05 8.58 6.37
N GLU A 30 4.55 7.40 6.00
CA GLU A 30 4.56 6.22 6.86
C GLU A 30 5.98 5.85 7.28
N LEU A 31 6.92 5.75 6.35
CA LEU A 31 8.32 5.45 6.61
C LEU A 31 8.98 6.45 7.57
N ALA A 32 8.71 7.74 7.38
CA ALA A 32 9.30 8.79 8.20
C ALA A 32 8.77 8.80 9.64
N THR A 33 7.54 8.32 9.86
CA THR A 33 6.82 8.54 11.13
C THR A 33 6.52 7.27 11.91
N MET A 34 6.40 6.11 11.24
CA MET A 34 5.94 4.86 11.84
C MET A 34 6.85 4.37 12.96
N ALA A 35 8.17 4.37 12.78
CA ALA A 35 9.09 3.88 13.81
C ALA A 35 8.99 4.70 15.12
N HIS A 36 8.93 6.02 15.02
CA HIS A 36 8.76 6.88 16.19
C HIS A 36 7.39 6.70 16.82
N TRP A 37 6.33 6.69 16.00
CA TRP A 37 4.96 6.56 16.46
C TRP A 37 4.73 5.23 17.18
N THR A 38 5.17 4.10 16.62
CA THR A 38 4.97 2.76 17.22
C THR A 38 5.60 2.67 18.60
N ARG A 39 6.84 3.16 18.79
CA ARG A 39 7.48 3.18 20.11
C ARG A 39 6.69 4.00 21.14
N ARG A 40 6.12 5.13 20.73
CA ARG A 40 5.33 6.02 21.60
C ARG A 40 3.92 5.49 21.86
N ALA A 41 3.33 4.82 20.89
CA ALA A 41 1.96 4.29 20.95
C ALA A 41 1.89 2.94 21.67
N ARG A 42 2.97 2.14 21.63
CA ARG A 42 3.01 0.77 22.16
C ARG A 42 2.45 0.62 23.58
N PRO A 43 2.87 1.39 24.61
CA PRO A 43 2.31 1.23 25.95
C PRO A 43 0.80 1.48 26.02
N ARG A 44 0.30 2.43 25.22
CA ARG A 44 -1.14 2.75 25.16
C ARG A 44 -1.93 1.67 24.41
N LEU A 45 -1.37 1.12 23.35
CA LEU A 45 -1.99 0.04 22.56
C LEU A 45 -2.03 -1.27 23.35
N GLU A 46 -0.97 -1.62 24.07
CA GLU A 46 -0.93 -2.78 24.97
C GLU A 46 -1.99 -2.66 26.07
N ALA A 47 -2.17 -1.47 26.65
CA ALA A 47 -3.21 -1.23 27.64
C ALA A 47 -4.63 -1.27 27.04
N ALA A 48 -4.82 -0.80 25.80
CA ALA A 48 -6.12 -0.77 25.13
C ALA A 48 -6.53 -2.14 24.55
N LEU A 49 -5.58 -3.02 24.28
CA LEU A 49 -5.79 -4.34 23.69
C LEU A 49 -5.19 -5.45 24.58
N PRO A 50 -5.68 -5.60 25.83
CA PRO A 50 -5.10 -6.54 26.79
C PRO A 50 -5.30 -8.01 26.39
N TRP A 51 -6.18 -8.28 25.40
CA TRP A 51 -6.41 -9.59 24.83
C TRP A 51 -5.35 -10.02 23.80
N VAL A 52 -4.48 -9.10 23.35
CA VAL A 52 -3.39 -9.40 22.42
C VAL A 52 -2.15 -9.89 23.19
N PRO A 53 -1.64 -11.11 22.95
CA PRO A 53 -0.49 -11.64 23.66
C PRO A 53 0.79 -10.79 23.50
N ALA A 54 1.59 -10.67 24.56
CA ALA A 54 2.89 -9.97 24.56
C ALA A 54 3.80 -10.36 23.38
N ALA A 55 3.83 -11.66 23.05
CA ALA A 55 4.62 -12.20 21.94
C ALA A 55 4.19 -11.68 20.55
N VAL A 56 2.97 -11.14 20.40
CA VAL A 56 2.55 -10.47 19.16
C VAL A 56 3.21 -9.10 19.07
N TRP A 57 3.22 -8.33 20.17
CA TRP A 57 3.86 -7.02 20.23
C TRP A 57 5.37 -7.08 19.98
N ASP A 58 6.05 -8.09 20.54
CA ASP A 58 7.48 -8.28 20.33
C ASP A 58 7.83 -8.64 18.88
N ARG A 59 6.93 -9.36 18.18
CA ARG A 59 7.09 -9.67 16.75
C ARG A 59 6.85 -8.48 15.83
N MET A 60 6.24 -7.41 16.33
CA MET A 60 6.03 -6.17 15.58
C MET A 60 7.20 -5.18 15.73
N ASP A 61 8.27 -5.56 16.44
CA ASP A 61 9.51 -4.78 16.52
C ASP A 61 10.40 -5.05 15.29
N PHE A 62 10.13 -4.32 14.21
CA PHE A 62 10.86 -4.45 12.95
C PHE A 62 12.08 -3.53 12.89
N SER A 63 13.21 -4.06 12.43
CA SER A 63 14.38 -3.23 12.13
C SER A 63 14.13 -2.31 10.93
N GLN A 64 14.82 -1.17 10.85
CA GLN A 64 14.70 -0.26 9.70
C GLN A 64 15.10 -0.93 8.37
N GLU A 65 16.10 -1.83 8.39
CA GLU A 65 16.51 -2.62 7.22
C GLU A 65 15.34 -3.47 6.69
N HIS A 66 14.58 -4.09 7.60
CA HIS A 66 13.41 -4.87 7.27
C HIS A 66 12.33 -4.00 6.64
N VAL A 67 12.00 -2.87 7.26
CA VAL A 67 10.98 -1.94 6.76
C VAL A 67 11.35 -1.41 5.37
N ASN A 68 12.61 -1.03 5.15
CA ASN A 68 13.06 -0.53 3.84
C ASN A 68 12.95 -1.59 2.74
N LEU A 69 13.31 -2.85 3.03
CA LEU A 69 13.16 -3.95 2.08
C LEU A 69 11.69 -4.19 1.74
N SER A 70 10.83 -4.21 2.76
CA SER A 70 9.39 -4.39 2.63
C SER A 70 8.77 -3.33 1.71
N VAL A 71 9.09 -2.05 1.94
CA VAL A 71 8.62 -0.95 1.10
C VAL A 71 9.15 -1.07 -0.32
N GLY A 72 10.42 -1.42 -0.50
CA GLY A 72 10.99 -1.63 -1.84
C GLY A 72 10.24 -2.71 -2.64
N LEU A 73 9.90 -3.83 -1.99
CA LEU A 73 9.15 -4.92 -2.63
C LEU A 73 7.72 -4.51 -2.98
N VAL A 74 7.02 -3.84 -2.06
CA VAL A 74 5.67 -3.31 -2.33
C VAL A 74 5.73 -2.29 -3.47
N GLY A 75 6.73 -1.41 -3.50
CA GLY A 75 6.94 -0.43 -4.56
C GLY A 75 7.11 -1.07 -5.93
N CYS A 76 7.84 -2.18 -6.03
CA CYS A 76 7.94 -2.94 -7.28
C CYS A 76 6.57 -3.47 -7.74
N VAL A 77 5.74 -3.99 -6.82
CA VAL A 77 4.39 -4.47 -7.15
C VAL A 77 3.49 -3.31 -7.62
N VAL A 78 3.52 -2.18 -6.92
CA VAL A 78 2.72 -1.00 -7.29
C VAL A 78 3.18 -0.43 -8.63
N ALA A 79 4.50 -0.37 -8.88
CA ALA A 79 5.05 0.07 -10.17
C ALA A 79 4.64 -0.87 -11.31
N ALA A 80 4.71 -2.19 -11.11
CA ALA A 80 4.25 -3.17 -12.08
C ALA A 80 2.74 -3.05 -12.36
N ALA A 81 1.93 -2.84 -11.32
CA ALA A 81 0.50 -2.60 -11.45
C ALA A 81 0.21 -1.30 -12.24
N ALA A 82 0.94 -0.22 -11.96
CA ALA A 82 0.81 1.05 -12.68
C ALA A 82 1.20 0.91 -14.17
N ALA A 83 2.30 0.22 -14.45
CA ALA A 83 2.77 -0.06 -15.81
C ALA A 83 1.77 -0.91 -16.60
N ASP A 84 1.25 -1.98 -15.99
CA ASP A 84 0.24 -2.83 -16.63
C ASP A 84 -1.09 -2.09 -16.81
N GLY A 85 -1.46 -1.22 -15.86
CA GLY A 85 -2.57 -0.28 -16.01
C GLY A 85 -2.38 0.63 -17.22
N ALA A 86 -1.21 1.27 -17.37
CA ALA A 86 -0.91 2.11 -18.54
C ALA A 86 -0.97 1.31 -19.85
N ARG A 87 -0.39 0.12 -19.89
CA ARG A 87 -0.37 -0.77 -21.06
C ARG A 87 -1.77 -1.23 -21.49
N THR A 88 -2.68 -1.38 -20.53
CA THR A 88 -4.03 -1.92 -20.75
C THR A 88 -5.12 -0.85 -20.77
N ASN A 89 -4.75 0.43 -20.86
CA ASN A 89 -5.70 1.55 -20.76
C ASN A 89 -6.60 1.46 -19.50
N GLY A 90 -6.02 1.04 -18.38
CA GLY A 90 -6.70 0.87 -17.09
C GLY A 90 -7.51 -0.42 -16.91
N ARG A 91 -7.56 -1.31 -17.90
CA ARG A 91 -8.35 -2.57 -17.85
C ARG A 91 -7.71 -3.68 -17.02
N SER A 92 -6.43 -3.55 -16.67
CA SER A 92 -5.70 -4.54 -15.88
C SER A 92 -6.37 -4.81 -14.52
N PRO A 93 -6.74 -6.07 -14.21
CA PRO A 93 -7.26 -6.42 -12.90
C PRO A 93 -6.26 -6.16 -11.78
N LEU A 94 -4.96 -6.34 -12.06
CA LEU A 94 -3.89 -6.04 -11.10
C LEU A 94 -3.90 -4.55 -10.76
N TYR A 95 -3.86 -3.69 -11.78
CA TYR A 95 -3.94 -2.24 -11.61
C TYR A 95 -5.19 -1.81 -10.81
N GLN A 96 -6.36 -2.27 -11.21
CA GLN A 96 -7.62 -1.89 -10.56
C GLN A 96 -7.71 -2.38 -9.12
N THR A 97 -7.19 -3.58 -8.84
CA THR A 97 -7.12 -4.13 -7.47
C THR A 97 -6.17 -3.30 -6.61
N THR A 98 -4.98 -2.96 -7.12
CA THR A 98 -4.02 -2.14 -6.39
C THR A 98 -4.54 -0.72 -6.15
N LEU A 99 -5.24 -0.13 -7.12
CA LEU A 99 -5.90 1.18 -6.98
C LEU A 99 -7.01 1.16 -5.91
N ALA A 100 -7.80 0.09 -5.87
CA ALA A 100 -8.80 -0.09 -4.82
C ALA A 100 -8.15 -0.30 -3.45
N ALA A 101 -7.08 -1.11 -3.37
CA ALA A 101 -6.32 -1.33 -2.16
C ALA A 101 -5.71 -0.04 -1.61
N LEU A 102 -5.09 0.81 -2.45
CA LEU A 102 -4.60 2.13 -2.04
C LEU A 102 -5.71 3.01 -1.45
N GLY A 103 -6.87 3.03 -2.12
CA GLY A 103 -8.03 3.79 -1.64
C GLY A 103 -8.59 3.29 -0.31
N LEU A 104 -8.65 1.97 -0.11
CA LEU A 104 -9.10 1.36 1.15
C LEU A 104 -8.08 1.56 2.28
N HIS A 105 -6.78 1.49 1.98
CA HIS A 105 -5.69 1.76 2.93
C HIS A 105 -5.74 3.19 3.48
N ALA A 106 -6.07 4.16 2.62
CA ALA A 106 -6.27 5.54 3.07
C ALA A 106 -7.39 5.65 4.13
N VAL A 107 -8.46 4.86 4.01
CA VAL A 107 -9.56 4.86 4.98
C VAL A 107 -9.12 4.28 6.33
N SER A 108 -8.32 3.22 6.34
CA SER A 108 -7.83 2.65 7.60
C SER A 108 -6.98 3.65 8.39
N HIS A 109 -6.16 4.46 7.73
CA HIS A 109 -5.37 5.51 8.41
C HIS A 109 -6.20 6.59 9.05
N VAL A 110 -7.22 7.08 8.34
CA VAL A 110 -8.16 8.06 8.90
C VAL A 110 -8.92 7.46 10.08
N ALA A 111 -9.38 6.21 9.97
CA ALA A 111 -10.06 5.52 11.07
C ALA A 111 -9.14 5.32 12.28
N SER A 112 -7.89 4.92 12.07
CA SER A 112 -6.89 4.78 13.13
C SER A 112 -6.62 6.10 13.85
N ALA A 113 -6.53 7.21 13.14
CA ALA A 113 -6.36 8.54 13.75
C ALA A 113 -7.57 8.96 14.59
N VAL A 114 -8.78 8.68 14.11
CA VAL A 114 -10.03 8.96 14.86
C VAL A 114 -10.10 8.12 16.13
N VAL A 115 -9.83 6.82 16.03
CA VAL A 115 -9.86 5.88 17.18
C VAL A 115 -8.80 6.25 18.22
N THR A 116 -7.58 6.58 17.78
CA THR A 116 -6.49 6.98 18.68
C THR A 116 -6.57 8.44 19.14
N ARG A 117 -7.52 9.21 18.58
CA ARG A 117 -7.72 10.65 18.82
C ARG A 117 -6.43 11.45 18.69
N GLY A 118 -5.63 11.14 17.68
CA GLY A 118 -4.31 11.73 17.51
C GLY A 118 -3.70 11.43 16.16
N TYR A 119 -2.46 11.92 15.98
CA TYR A 119 -1.67 11.64 14.80
C TYR A 119 -1.36 10.14 14.71
N THR A 120 -1.56 9.56 13.53
CA THR A 120 -1.08 8.23 13.14
C THR A 120 -0.31 8.33 11.83
N PRO A 121 0.71 7.49 11.59
CA PRO A 121 1.43 7.46 10.33
C PRO A 121 0.46 7.38 9.15
N GLY A 122 0.64 8.23 8.14
CA GLY A 122 -0.22 8.27 6.95
C GLY A 122 -1.51 9.07 7.10
N VAL A 123 -1.82 9.65 8.27
CA VAL A 123 -3.05 10.45 8.47
C VAL A 123 -3.07 11.73 7.64
N VAL A 124 -1.93 12.27 7.22
CA VAL A 124 -1.86 13.49 6.41
C VAL A 124 -2.03 13.15 4.93
N THR A 125 -1.25 12.23 4.40
CA THR A 125 -1.26 11.86 2.98
C THR A 125 -2.45 10.98 2.60
N ALA A 126 -3.04 10.22 3.53
CA ALA A 126 -4.24 9.44 3.23
C ALA A 126 -5.39 10.30 2.69
N PRO A 127 -5.88 11.33 3.41
CA PRO A 127 -6.95 12.19 2.93
C PRO A 127 -6.52 13.21 1.88
N LEU A 128 -5.23 13.59 1.81
CA LEU A 128 -4.76 14.63 0.89
C LEU A 128 -4.22 14.11 -0.44
N VAL A 129 -3.75 12.85 -0.47
CA VAL A 129 -3.08 12.26 -1.64
C VAL A 129 -3.75 10.96 -2.04
N ALA A 130 -3.68 9.93 -1.18
CA ALA A 130 -4.08 8.57 -1.55
C ALA A 130 -5.58 8.45 -1.88
N ALA A 131 -6.45 8.98 -1.01
CA ALA A 131 -7.89 8.95 -1.23
C ALA A 131 -8.34 9.84 -2.42
N PRO A 132 -7.94 11.13 -2.52
CA PRO A 132 -8.28 11.97 -3.67
C PRO A 132 -7.82 11.38 -5.00
N PHE A 133 -6.56 10.92 -5.07
CA PHE A 133 -6.04 10.27 -6.26
C PHE A 133 -6.86 9.03 -6.63
N SER A 134 -7.11 8.14 -5.66
CA SER A 134 -7.85 6.90 -5.89
C SER A 134 -9.27 7.15 -6.39
N LEU A 135 -9.96 8.17 -5.85
CA LEU A 135 -11.29 8.58 -6.30
C LEU A 135 -11.27 9.19 -7.70
N TRP A 136 -10.28 10.04 -7.97
CA TRP A 136 -10.09 10.66 -9.28
C TRP A 136 -9.76 9.64 -10.37
N ALA A 137 -8.75 8.79 -10.17
CA ALA A 137 -8.38 7.76 -11.13
C ALA A 137 -9.56 6.81 -11.42
N ARG A 138 -10.33 6.41 -10.39
CA ARG A 138 -11.57 5.64 -10.58
C ARG A 138 -12.63 6.39 -11.41
N ARG A 139 -12.73 7.72 -11.28
CA ARG A 139 -13.64 8.54 -12.12
C ARG A 139 -13.19 8.53 -13.57
N GLU A 140 -11.89 8.66 -13.83
CA GLU A 140 -11.34 8.61 -15.18
C GLU A 140 -11.54 7.26 -15.86
N LEU A 141 -11.34 6.15 -15.13
CA LEU A 141 -11.66 4.81 -15.66
C LEU A 141 -13.13 4.69 -16.08
N ARG A 142 -14.06 5.18 -15.24
CA ARG A 142 -15.50 5.16 -15.56
C ARG A 142 -15.85 6.04 -16.76
N ARG A 143 -15.25 7.23 -16.87
CA ARG A 143 -15.43 8.14 -18.01
C ARG A 143 -14.96 7.50 -19.31
N ALA A 144 -13.88 6.72 -19.24
CA ALA A 144 -13.35 5.96 -20.36
C ALA A 144 -14.11 4.67 -20.68
N GLY A 145 -15.18 4.34 -19.96
CA GLY A 145 -15.96 3.12 -20.18
C GLY A 145 -15.31 1.84 -19.64
N VAL A 146 -14.18 1.94 -18.94
CA VAL A 146 -13.42 0.78 -18.44
C VAL A 146 -14.27 -0.01 -17.43
N PRO A 147 -14.51 -1.32 -17.67
CA PRO A 147 -15.21 -2.16 -16.71
C PRO A 147 -14.49 -2.18 -15.36
N THR A 148 -15.25 -1.93 -14.29
CA THR A 148 -14.70 -1.96 -12.93
C THR A 148 -14.64 -3.38 -12.40
N THR A 149 -13.46 -3.80 -11.96
CA THR A 149 -13.25 -5.02 -11.18
C THR A 149 -13.94 -4.84 -9.83
N SER A 150 -14.77 -5.81 -9.43
CA SER A 150 -15.39 -5.81 -8.11
C SER A 150 -14.34 -6.14 -7.06
N VAL A 151 -13.93 -5.14 -6.29
CA VAL A 151 -12.99 -5.30 -5.19
C VAL A 151 -13.78 -5.29 -3.88
N ARG A 152 -13.77 -6.42 -3.15
CA ARG A 152 -14.59 -6.56 -1.95
C ARG A 152 -14.09 -5.61 -0.85
N PRO A 153 -14.96 -5.08 0.02
CA PRO A 153 -14.52 -4.31 1.18
C PRO A 153 -13.54 -5.09 2.09
N THR A 154 -13.66 -6.42 2.12
CA THR A 154 -12.73 -7.32 2.82
C THR A 154 -11.31 -7.30 2.26
N THR A 155 -11.09 -6.75 1.06
CA THR A 155 -9.75 -6.48 0.53
C THR A 155 -9.01 -5.44 1.38
N ALA A 156 -9.71 -4.57 2.12
CA ALA A 156 -9.09 -3.72 3.15
C ALA A 156 -8.44 -4.56 4.26
N LEU A 157 -9.03 -5.72 4.59
CA LEU A 157 -8.45 -6.68 5.53
C LEU A 157 -7.27 -7.43 4.93
N LEU A 158 -6.97 -7.32 3.62
CA LEU A 158 -5.76 -7.88 3.02
C LEU A 158 -4.51 -7.04 3.30
N PHE A 159 -4.66 -5.80 3.78
CA PHE A 159 -3.50 -5.01 4.24
C PHE A 159 -2.85 -5.63 5.48
N VAL A 160 -3.64 -6.20 6.41
CA VAL A 160 -3.12 -6.90 7.60
C VAL A 160 -2.27 -8.13 7.23
N PRO A 161 -2.71 -9.07 6.36
CA PRO A 161 -1.90 -10.18 5.89
C PRO A 161 -0.87 -9.78 4.84
N LEU A 162 -1.01 -8.68 4.08
CA LEU A 162 0.06 -8.19 3.19
C LEU A 162 1.22 -7.63 4.02
N VAL A 163 0.92 -6.77 4.99
CA VAL A 163 1.87 -6.29 6.00
C VAL A 163 2.46 -7.47 6.76
N ALA A 164 1.64 -8.41 7.25
CA ALA A 164 2.14 -9.61 7.95
C ALA A 164 2.93 -10.59 7.05
N ALA A 165 2.60 -10.74 5.77
CA ALA A 165 3.31 -11.63 4.83
C ALA A 165 4.63 -11.01 4.37
N VAL A 166 4.64 -9.71 4.09
CA VAL A 166 5.85 -8.94 3.81
C VAL A 166 6.76 -8.96 5.05
N HIS A 167 6.20 -8.77 6.25
CA HIS A 167 6.95 -8.89 7.49
C HIS A 167 7.37 -10.33 7.85
N GLY A 168 6.62 -11.34 7.41
CA GLY A 168 6.96 -12.75 7.60
C GLY A 168 8.07 -13.24 6.67
N THR A 169 8.19 -12.66 5.47
CA THR A 169 9.15 -13.11 4.43
C THR A 169 10.47 -12.33 4.45
N ALA A 170 10.48 -11.07 4.90
CA ALA A 170 11.68 -10.24 4.98
C ALA A 170 12.82 -10.84 5.84
N PRO A 171 12.59 -11.48 7.01
CA PRO A 171 13.66 -12.13 7.78
C PRO A 171 14.37 -13.25 7.01
N ALA A 172 13.62 -14.03 6.23
CA ALA A 172 14.17 -15.12 5.41
C ALA A 172 15.05 -14.58 4.28
N LEU A 173 14.60 -13.50 3.60
CA LEU A 173 15.37 -12.85 2.53
C LEU A 173 16.65 -12.20 3.05
N LEU A 174 16.59 -11.51 4.20
CA LEU A 174 17.77 -10.92 4.84
C LEU A 174 18.77 -12.00 5.29
N ALA A 175 18.28 -13.12 5.84
CA ALA A 175 19.13 -14.25 6.22
C ALA A 175 19.81 -14.89 4.99
N ALA A 176 19.10 -15.05 3.88
CA ALA A 176 19.66 -15.54 2.63
C ALA A 176 20.74 -14.60 2.07
N GLY A 177 20.47 -13.29 2.04
CA GLY A 177 21.43 -12.27 1.59
C GLY A 177 22.70 -12.23 2.44
N ARG A 178 22.59 -12.35 3.77
CA ARG A 178 23.75 -12.42 4.69
C ARG A 178 24.59 -13.68 4.46
N ARG A 179 23.96 -14.82 4.17
CA ARG A 179 24.66 -16.08 3.83
C ARG A 179 25.45 -15.93 2.52
N LEU A 180 24.84 -15.35 1.49
CA LEU A 180 25.49 -15.10 0.20
C LEU A 180 26.72 -14.17 0.34
N ARG A 181 26.59 -13.05 1.07
CA ARG A 181 27.70 -12.11 1.31
C ARG A 181 28.86 -12.73 2.10
N ARG A 182 28.58 -13.63 3.04
CA ARG A 182 29.62 -14.37 3.79
C ARG A 182 30.34 -15.40 2.90
N GLY A 183 29.64 -16.02 1.96
CA GLY A 183 30.22 -16.94 0.97
C GLY A 183 31.17 -16.23 0.00
N PHE A 184 30.83 -15.00 -0.41
CA PHE A 184 31.69 -14.17 -1.27
C PHE A 184 32.93 -13.60 -0.57
N ARG A 185 32.88 -13.35 0.75
CA ARG A 185 34.04 -12.86 1.53
C ARG A 185 35.03 -13.97 1.97
N ARG A 186 34.68 -15.24 1.78
CA ARG A 186 35.52 -16.41 2.14
C ARG A 186 36.19 -17.05 0.91
N ARG A 187 36.03 -16.45 -0.26
CA ARG A 187 36.75 -16.77 -1.50
C ARG A 187 37.68 -15.62 -1.81
#